data_AF-A0A096LWY3-F1
#
_entry.id   AF-A0A096LWY3-F1
#
_cell.length_a   1.000
_cell.length_b   1.000
_cell.length_c   1.000
_cell.angle_alpha   90.00
_cell.angle_beta   90.00
_cell.angle_gamma   90.00
#
_symmetry.space_group_name_H-M   'P 1'
#
loop_
_entity.id
_entity.type
_entity.pdbx_description
1 polymer ?
#
loop_
_entity_poly.entity_id
_entity_poly.type
_entity_poly.pdbx_seq_one_letter_code
_entity_poly.pdbx_strand_id
1 'polypeptide(L)'
;MQKNTESQIESSLLLGGQALRKRFSLKYGWIFLLLAFCVLWVMFSNPNIADHIVAKLAELKKVPTTEALIPTTRTLKGPTEPPKPTSFCSFHSVLPEDALELEFLKNYITWPETPSVPDNFSLTDTSHAAHSTFTILPRDGGGSWHVGDQLEVLIKINDFNGRPKKSGGDVVFARLHNPTVHAGVVGKVFDHHNGSYTAVFPLLWEGSAQVEVTLVHSSEAVTVLDRVNQEEPGRIFFQSLFHSGSVTEATNCNVCLKAPPEQLCNFTDTRTREPWFCYKPKTLKCEHRITHAFKGYVPQPTAKEAKLFQSGVNLKTSIQSSEPSRISILPKLKVLNETVPVNMS
;
A
#
# COMPACT_ATOMS: atom_id res chain seq x y z
N MET A 1 -21.27 2.10 -33.42
CA MET A 1 -21.71 2.06 -32.00
C MET A 1 -20.56 1.63 -31.09
N GLN A 2 -19.40 2.30 -31.15
CA GLN A 2 -18.14 1.81 -30.54
C GLN A 2 -17.35 2.95 -29.88
N LYS A 3 -18.07 3.86 -29.21
CA LYS A 3 -17.50 5.03 -28.52
C LYS A 3 -17.85 5.13 -27.03
N ASN A 4 -18.66 4.19 -26.51
CA ASN A 4 -19.15 4.25 -25.12
C ASN A 4 -18.40 3.34 -24.13
N THR A 5 -17.60 2.38 -24.59
CA THR A 5 -16.99 1.39 -23.68
C THR A 5 -15.63 1.83 -23.11
N GLU A 6 -14.89 2.72 -23.78
CA GLU A 6 -13.61 3.27 -23.28
C GLU A 6 -13.82 4.26 -22.12
N SER A 7 -14.87 5.09 -22.16
CA SER A 7 -15.11 6.09 -21.10
C SER A 7 -15.54 5.47 -19.76
N GLN A 8 -16.04 4.23 -19.78
CA GLN A 8 -16.52 3.55 -18.58
C GLN A 8 -15.36 2.87 -17.81
N ILE A 9 -14.28 2.50 -18.50
CA ILE A 9 -13.09 1.84 -17.91
C ILE A 9 -12.16 2.85 -17.24
N GLU A 10 -12.01 4.06 -17.81
CA GLU A 10 -11.30 5.17 -17.15
C GLU A 10 -11.98 5.58 -15.83
N SER A 11 -13.30 5.55 -15.76
CA SER A 11 -14.07 6.02 -14.61
C SER A 11 -13.92 5.11 -13.37
N SER A 12 -13.85 3.79 -13.55
CA SER A 12 -13.82 2.83 -12.42
C SER A 12 -12.48 2.73 -11.69
N LEU A 13 -11.35 3.07 -12.34
CA LEU A 13 -10.01 3.04 -11.72
C LEU A 13 -9.59 4.41 -11.13
N LEU A 14 -10.29 5.50 -11.47
CA LEU A 14 -10.06 6.85 -10.96
C LEU A 14 -10.88 7.20 -9.70
N LEU A 15 -11.77 6.32 -9.24
CA LEU A 15 -12.71 6.61 -8.13
C LEU A 15 -12.11 6.56 -6.72
N GLY A 16 -10.80 6.34 -6.57
CA GLY A 16 -10.10 6.40 -5.28
C GLY A 16 -9.78 7.82 -4.76
N GLY A 17 -9.99 8.87 -5.55
CA GLY A 17 -9.54 10.24 -5.22
C GLY A 17 -10.58 11.36 -5.38
N GLN A 18 -11.84 11.08 -5.70
CA GLN A 18 -12.87 12.11 -5.93
C GLN A 18 -14.16 11.97 -5.09
N ALA A 19 -14.09 11.29 -3.95
CA ALA A 19 -15.19 11.30 -2.98
C ALA A 19 -15.09 12.49 -2.00
N LEU A 20 -15.01 13.72 -2.51
CA LEU A 20 -15.36 14.93 -1.72
C LEU A 20 -15.72 16.14 -2.60
N ARG A 21 -16.56 15.93 -3.62
CA ARG A 21 -17.42 16.99 -4.16
C ARG A 21 -18.87 16.68 -3.80
N LYS A 22 -19.20 16.85 -2.52
CA LYS A 22 -20.60 17.16 -2.17
C LYS A 22 -20.96 18.43 -2.94
N ARG A 23 -21.96 18.37 -3.82
CA ARG A 23 -22.69 19.56 -4.28
C ARG A 23 -23.26 20.23 -3.03
N PHE A 24 -22.51 21.15 -2.44
CA PHE A 24 -23.03 22.01 -1.40
C PHE A 24 -24.06 22.94 -2.06
N SER A 25 -25.28 22.91 -1.53
CA SER A 25 -26.34 23.84 -1.90
C SER A 25 -25.82 25.27 -1.74
N LEU A 26 -26.03 26.11 -2.76
CA LEU A 26 -25.65 27.54 -2.78
C LEU A 26 -26.11 28.31 -1.53
N LYS A 27 -27.09 27.76 -0.78
CA LYS A 27 -27.63 28.31 0.47
C LYS A 27 -26.60 28.45 1.61
N TYR A 28 -25.49 27.71 1.60
CA TYR A 28 -24.48 27.76 2.67
C TYR A 28 -23.15 28.37 2.25
N GLY A 29 -23.03 28.87 1.01
CA GLY A 29 -21.78 29.44 0.48
C GLY A 29 -21.25 30.61 1.30
N TRP A 30 -22.17 31.41 1.88
CA TRP A 30 -21.82 32.55 2.70
C TRP A 30 -21.24 32.14 4.05
N ILE A 31 -21.66 30.99 4.61
CA ILE A 31 -21.10 30.46 5.86
C ILE A 31 -19.65 30.01 5.66
N PHE A 32 -19.35 29.35 4.53
CA PHE A 32 -17.99 28.95 4.21
C PHE A 32 -17.07 30.14 3.91
N LEU A 33 -17.59 31.16 3.23
CA LEU A 33 -16.87 32.42 3.00
C LEU A 33 -16.55 33.13 4.33
N LEU A 34 -17.50 33.16 5.26
CA LEU A 34 -17.33 33.78 6.57
C LEU A 34 -16.36 32.98 7.45
N LEU A 35 -16.39 31.65 7.41
CA LEU A 35 -15.41 30.80 8.09
C LEU A 35 -14.01 30.97 7.52
N ALA A 36 -13.86 31.05 6.19
CA ALA A 36 -12.57 31.29 5.54
C ALA A 36 -12.02 32.67 5.92
N PHE A 37 -12.87 33.70 5.96
CA PHE A 37 -12.48 35.04 6.40
C PHE A 37 -12.10 35.06 7.89
N CYS A 38 -12.80 34.33 8.75
CA CYS A 38 -12.42 34.19 10.17
C CYS A 38 -11.06 33.50 10.33
N VAL A 39 -10.78 32.43 9.57
CA VAL A 39 -9.48 31.74 9.62
C VAL A 39 -8.35 32.66 9.12
N LEU A 40 -8.56 33.36 8.01
CA LEU A 40 -7.58 34.33 7.49
C LEU A 40 -7.39 35.48 8.48
N TRP A 41 -8.47 36.02 9.06
CA TRP A 41 -8.40 37.06 10.07
C TRP A 41 -7.60 36.63 11.29
N VAL A 42 -7.82 35.41 11.80
CA VAL A 42 -7.04 34.84 12.91
C VAL A 42 -5.57 34.67 12.53
N MET A 43 -5.29 34.24 11.29
CA MET A 43 -3.92 34.11 10.78
C MET A 43 -3.21 35.48 10.64
N PHE A 44 -3.92 36.52 10.20
CA PHE A 44 -3.35 37.87 10.02
C PHE A 44 -3.32 38.72 11.29
N SER A 45 -4.21 38.46 12.26
CA SER A 45 -4.28 39.22 13.51
C SER A 45 -3.34 38.69 14.60
N ASN A 46 -2.74 37.51 14.39
CA ASN A 46 -1.88 36.86 15.37
C ASN A 46 -0.59 36.33 14.71
N PRO A 47 0.46 37.16 14.58
CA PRO A 47 1.70 36.77 13.89
C PRO A 47 2.45 35.61 14.59
N ASN A 48 2.12 35.30 15.85
CA ASN A 48 2.75 34.21 16.61
C ASN A 48 2.15 32.80 16.40
N ILE A 49 1.06 32.63 15.63
CA ILE A 49 0.45 31.31 15.42
C ILE A 49 1.19 30.50 14.34
N ALA A 50 1.70 31.15 13.30
CA ALA A 50 2.47 30.49 12.24
C ALA A 50 3.77 29.87 12.79
N ASP A 51 4.47 30.61 13.66
CA ASP A 51 5.72 30.17 14.29
C ASP A 51 5.50 28.99 15.24
N HIS A 52 4.36 28.94 15.93
CA HIS A 52 4.01 27.83 16.83
C HIS A 52 3.73 26.52 16.09
N ILE A 53 3.15 26.59 14.88
CA ILE A 53 2.86 25.41 14.04
C ILE A 53 4.17 24.86 13.43
N VAL A 54 5.06 25.73 12.97
CA VAL A 54 6.37 25.35 12.42
C VAL A 54 7.26 24.73 13.51
N ALA A 55 7.26 25.29 14.73
CA ALA A 55 8.01 24.74 15.87
C ALA A 55 7.50 23.35 16.30
N LYS A 56 6.19 23.11 16.29
CA LYS A 56 5.59 21.79 16.61
C LYS A 56 5.92 20.71 15.58
N LEU A 57 6.07 21.08 14.30
CA LEU A 57 6.51 20.17 13.23
C LEU A 57 8.00 19.82 13.34
N ALA A 58 8.84 20.75 13.82
CA ALA A 58 10.27 20.51 14.03
C ALA A 58 10.55 19.54 15.19
N GLU A 59 9.70 19.53 16.23
CA GLU A 59 9.85 18.64 17.39
C GLU A 59 9.36 17.20 17.14
N LEU A 60 8.58 16.94 16.08
CA LEU A 60 8.17 15.58 15.69
C LEU A 60 9.25 14.80 14.91
N LYS A 61 10.41 15.42 14.61
CA LYS A 61 11.47 14.82 13.77
C LYS A 61 12.70 14.33 14.53
N LYS A 62 12.68 14.34 15.87
CA LYS A 62 13.80 13.88 16.69
C LYS A 62 13.48 12.51 17.30
N VAL A 63 13.93 11.45 16.65
CA VAL A 63 14.04 10.10 17.26
C VAL A 63 15.52 9.87 17.60
N PRO A 64 15.88 9.36 18.80
CA PRO A 64 17.26 9.13 19.19
C PRO A 64 17.82 7.84 18.56
N THR A 65 19.02 7.93 18.00
CA THR A 65 19.80 6.79 17.49
C THR A 65 20.44 6.04 18.65
N THR A 66 20.14 4.75 18.79
CA THR A 66 20.80 3.84 19.74
C THR A 66 22.04 3.22 19.10
N GLU A 67 23.15 3.24 19.83
CA GLU A 67 24.44 2.67 19.43
C GLU A 67 24.36 1.15 19.20
N ALA A 68 24.87 0.68 18.07
CA ALA A 68 25.02 -0.75 17.77
C ALA A 68 26.50 -1.10 17.58
N LEU A 69 26.90 -2.19 18.23
CA LEU A 69 28.23 -2.77 18.32
C LEU A 69 28.85 -3.11 16.96
N ILE A 70 30.14 -2.80 16.80
CA ILE A 70 30.99 -3.18 15.65
C ILE A 70 31.38 -4.66 15.73
N PRO A 71 31.23 -5.46 14.65
CA PRO A 71 31.98 -6.68 14.47
C PRO A 71 33.04 -6.57 13.36
N THR A 72 34.15 -7.22 13.66
CA THR A 72 35.46 -7.30 13.00
C THR A 72 35.47 -7.58 11.50
N THR A 73 36.31 -6.83 10.80
CA THR A 73 36.69 -6.93 9.38
C THR A 73 37.14 -8.34 8.97
N ARG A 74 36.49 -8.93 7.97
CA ARG A 74 37.06 -10.02 7.15
C ARG A 74 37.14 -9.57 5.70
N THR A 75 38.36 -9.44 5.21
CA THR A 75 38.69 -9.08 3.82
C THR A 75 38.39 -10.27 2.90
N LEU A 76 37.33 -10.15 2.09
CA LEU A 76 37.10 -11.04 0.95
C LEU A 76 37.38 -10.26 -0.35
N LYS A 77 38.37 -10.72 -1.11
CA LYS A 77 38.71 -10.19 -2.44
C LYS A 77 37.54 -10.41 -3.40
N GLY A 78 36.97 -9.33 -3.93
CA GLY A 78 35.94 -9.36 -4.96
C GLY A 78 36.51 -9.62 -6.38
N PRO A 79 35.73 -10.23 -7.29
CA PRO A 79 36.13 -10.46 -8.67
C PRO A 79 36.20 -9.16 -9.49
N THR A 80 37.23 -9.07 -10.34
CA THR A 80 37.53 -7.95 -11.21
C THR A 80 36.74 -8.02 -12.52
N GLU A 81 35.43 -7.78 -12.51
CA GLU A 81 34.68 -7.19 -13.64
C GLU A 81 33.18 -7.05 -13.29
N PRO A 82 32.55 -5.87 -13.52
CA PRO A 82 31.11 -5.76 -13.41
C PRO A 82 30.42 -6.55 -14.54
N PRO A 83 29.43 -7.41 -14.24
CA PRO A 83 28.68 -8.13 -15.26
C PRO A 83 27.95 -7.14 -16.18
N LYS A 84 28.02 -7.39 -17.50
CA LYS A 84 27.31 -6.58 -18.50
C LYS A 84 25.80 -6.56 -18.19
N PRO A 85 25.18 -5.38 -18.03
CA PRO A 85 23.75 -5.30 -17.74
C PRO A 85 22.94 -5.78 -18.94
N THR A 86 22.16 -6.84 -18.73
CA THR A 86 21.27 -7.46 -19.72
C THR A 86 19.94 -6.73 -19.89
N SER A 87 19.64 -5.71 -19.09
CA SER A 87 18.44 -4.88 -19.19
C SER A 87 18.77 -3.40 -19.42
N PHE A 88 17.97 -2.75 -20.28
CA PHE A 88 18.03 -1.31 -20.57
C PHE A 88 17.92 -0.45 -19.29
N CYS A 89 17.20 -0.96 -18.29
CA CYS A 89 17.14 -0.41 -16.94
C CYS A 89 17.84 -1.39 -15.99
N SER A 90 19.15 -1.21 -15.79
CA SER A 90 19.85 -1.85 -14.68
C SER A 90 19.82 -0.89 -13.50
N PHE A 91 18.96 -1.15 -12.53
CA PHE A 91 18.87 -0.37 -11.29
C PHE A 91 20.04 -0.68 -10.33
N HIS A 92 21.21 -1.05 -10.85
CA HIS A 92 22.31 -1.57 -10.05
C HIS A 92 23.43 -0.54 -9.91
N SER A 93 23.52 0.03 -8.71
CA SER A 93 24.55 -0.45 -7.81
C SER A 93 24.19 -0.04 -6.39
N VAL A 94 23.70 -1.00 -5.61
CA VAL A 94 23.71 -0.87 -4.15
C VAL A 94 25.17 -0.89 -3.72
N LEU A 95 25.57 -0.01 -2.80
CA LEU A 95 26.94 0.02 -2.32
C LEU A 95 27.28 -1.33 -1.65
N PRO A 96 28.52 -1.83 -1.73
CA PRO A 96 28.89 -3.11 -1.13
C PRO A 96 28.51 -3.24 0.35
N GLU A 97 28.58 -2.15 1.11
CA GLU A 97 28.17 -2.05 2.51
C GLU A 97 26.66 -2.28 2.72
N ASP A 98 25.83 -1.93 1.74
CA ASP A 98 24.36 -2.03 1.81
C ASP A 98 23.84 -3.36 1.24
N ALA A 99 24.72 -4.23 0.75
CA ALA A 99 24.33 -5.49 0.09
C ALA A 99 23.53 -6.42 1.02
N LEU A 100 23.91 -6.49 2.30
CA LEU A 100 23.21 -7.30 3.31
C LEU A 100 21.82 -6.75 3.64
N GLU A 101 21.71 -5.42 3.77
CA GLU A 101 20.43 -4.76 4.00
C GLU A 101 19.49 -4.97 2.80
N LEU A 102 20.02 -4.86 1.57
CA LEU A 102 19.26 -5.15 0.37
C LEU A 102 18.75 -6.60 0.34
N GLU A 103 19.59 -7.57 0.69
CA GLU A 103 19.19 -8.98 0.75
C GLU A 103 18.10 -9.19 1.81
N PHE A 104 18.26 -8.59 2.99
CA PHE A 104 17.26 -8.62 4.04
C PHE A 104 15.92 -8.02 3.58
N LEU A 105 15.94 -6.83 2.99
CA LEU A 105 14.73 -6.16 2.49
C LEU A 105 14.06 -6.95 1.37
N LYS A 106 14.82 -7.52 0.44
CA LYS A 106 14.30 -8.42 -0.60
C LYS A 106 13.57 -9.60 0.02
N ASN A 107 14.20 -10.28 0.99
CA ASN A 107 13.60 -11.40 1.69
C ASN A 107 12.36 -10.99 2.49
N TYR A 108 12.35 -9.79 3.08
CA TYR A 108 11.24 -9.26 3.86
C TYR A 108 10.00 -8.94 3.01
N ILE A 109 10.19 -8.47 1.78
CA ILE A 109 9.09 -8.12 0.85
C ILE A 109 8.70 -9.26 -0.10
N THR A 110 9.35 -10.42 0.01
CA THR A 110 9.05 -11.59 -0.83
C THR A 110 7.59 -11.98 -0.67
N TRP A 111 6.86 -11.97 -1.79
CA TRP A 111 5.51 -12.49 -1.85
C TRP A 111 5.54 -14.02 -2.00
N PRO A 112 4.58 -14.76 -1.42
CA PRO A 112 4.43 -16.19 -1.66
C PRO A 112 4.33 -16.54 -3.15
N GLU A 113 4.74 -17.75 -3.51
CA GLU A 113 4.56 -18.24 -4.87
C GLU A 113 3.06 -18.26 -5.25
N THR A 114 2.75 -17.65 -6.39
CA THR A 114 1.39 -17.57 -6.94
C THR A 114 1.23 -18.55 -8.09
N PRO A 115 0.00 -19.00 -8.40
CA PRO A 115 -0.23 -19.89 -9.53
C PRO A 115 0.14 -19.23 -10.86
N SER A 116 0.61 -20.03 -11.80
CA SER A 116 0.83 -19.59 -13.17
C SER A 116 -0.50 -19.21 -13.83
N VAL A 117 -0.48 -18.12 -14.61
CA VAL A 117 -1.64 -17.62 -15.34
C VAL A 117 -1.41 -17.87 -16.82
N PRO A 118 -1.97 -18.94 -17.41
CA PRO A 118 -1.81 -19.21 -18.83
C PRO A 118 -2.58 -18.18 -19.68
N ASP A 119 -2.16 -17.96 -20.92
CA ASP A 119 -2.85 -17.02 -21.84
C ASP A 119 -4.36 -17.30 -21.94
N ASN A 120 -4.72 -18.58 -21.89
CA ASN A 120 -6.09 -19.04 -21.99
C ASN A 120 -6.83 -19.20 -20.64
N PHE A 121 -6.32 -18.65 -19.52
CA PHE A 121 -6.96 -18.77 -18.19
C PHE A 121 -8.45 -18.38 -18.18
N SER A 122 -9.25 -19.01 -17.33
CA SER A 122 -10.65 -18.60 -17.11
C SER A 122 -10.76 -17.76 -15.85
N LEU A 123 -11.52 -16.66 -15.92
CA LEU A 123 -11.88 -15.88 -14.73
C LEU A 123 -12.61 -16.75 -13.70
N THR A 124 -13.36 -17.76 -14.17
CA THR A 124 -14.17 -18.60 -13.28
C THR A 124 -13.33 -19.45 -12.32
N ASP A 125 -12.06 -19.68 -12.66
CA ASP A 125 -11.13 -20.49 -11.86
C ASP A 125 -10.30 -19.64 -10.87
N THR A 126 -10.56 -18.33 -10.82
CA THR A 126 -9.86 -17.36 -9.96
C THR A 126 -10.62 -17.10 -8.67
N SER A 127 -9.93 -16.56 -7.67
CA SER A 127 -10.51 -16.29 -6.34
C SER A 127 -11.71 -15.35 -6.41
N HIS A 128 -12.78 -15.72 -5.70
CA HIS A 128 -14.05 -15.01 -5.71
C HIS A 128 -14.57 -14.79 -4.28
N ALA A 129 -14.62 -13.52 -3.86
CA ALA A 129 -15.01 -13.17 -2.50
C ALA A 129 -16.44 -13.60 -2.13
N ALA A 130 -17.38 -13.57 -3.08
CA ALA A 130 -18.78 -13.90 -2.80
C ALA A 130 -19.02 -15.39 -2.48
N HIS A 131 -18.16 -16.29 -2.96
CA HIS A 131 -18.21 -17.71 -2.60
C HIS A 131 -17.22 -18.08 -1.49
N SER A 132 -16.35 -17.14 -1.11
CA SER A 132 -15.38 -17.30 -0.04
C SER A 132 -16.04 -16.94 1.30
N THR A 133 -15.46 -17.43 2.39
CA THR A 133 -16.00 -17.18 3.73
C THR A 133 -14.91 -16.99 4.76
N PHE A 134 -15.23 -16.29 5.85
CA PHE A 134 -14.41 -16.30 7.06
C PHE A 134 -15.19 -16.69 8.31
N THR A 135 -14.51 -17.29 9.27
CA THR A 135 -15.08 -17.76 10.54
C THR A 135 -14.14 -17.35 11.68
N ILE A 136 -14.71 -16.80 12.75
CA ILE A 136 -13.97 -16.54 13.98
C ILE A 136 -13.71 -17.87 14.69
N LEU A 137 -12.46 -18.17 14.98
CA LEU A 137 -12.12 -19.39 15.70
C LEU A 137 -12.42 -19.23 17.19
N PRO A 138 -12.75 -20.33 17.91
CA PRO A 138 -12.94 -20.29 19.34
C PRO A 138 -11.70 -19.75 20.07
N ARG A 139 -11.91 -19.06 21.19
CA ARG A 139 -10.83 -18.61 22.07
C ARG A 139 -10.04 -19.79 22.60
N ASP A 140 -8.72 -19.69 22.57
CA ASP A 140 -7.83 -20.63 23.25
C ASP A 140 -8.13 -20.67 24.76
N GLY A 141 -8.40 -21.85 25.30
CA GLY A 141 -8.85 -22.04 26.68
C GLY A 141 -10.35 -21.77 26.91
N GLY A 142 -11.11 -21.44 25.87
CA GLY A 142 -12.56 -21.26 25.89
C GLY A 142 -13.04 -19.99 26.60
N GLY A 143 -14.36 -19.83 26.67
CA GLY A 143 -15.00 -18.72 27.37
C GLY A 143 -15.06 -17.41 26.58
N SER A 144 -15.18 -16.30 27.31
CA SER A 144 -15.32 -14.96 26.74
C SER A 144 -13.97 -14.35 26.35
N TRP A 145 -13.97 -13.47 25.35
CA TRP A 145 -12.81 -12.68 24.95
C TRP A 145 -12.53 -11.57 25.96
N HIS A 146 -11.26 -11.31 26.26
CA HIS A 146 -10.79 -10.27 27.15
C HIS A 146 -9.70 -9.42 26.47
N VAL A 147 -9.51 -8.19 26.95
CA VAL A 147 -8.40 -7.33 26.51
C VAL A 147 -7.07 -8.03 26.79
N GLY A 148 -6.23 -8.10 25.76
CA GLY A 148 -4.94 -8.81 25.77
C GLY A 148 -4.97 -10.21 25.14
N ASP A 149 -6.14 -10.79 24.90
CA ASP A 149 -6.26 -12.04 24.13
C ASP A 149 -5.89 -11.83 22.65
N GLN A 150 -5.65 -12.94 21.95
CA GLN A 150 -5.51 -12.98 20.49
C GLN A 150 -6.70 -13.66 19.85
N LEU A 151 -7.36 -12.95 18.94
CA LEU A 151 -8.46 -13.47 18.14
C LEU A 151 -7.92 -14.05 16.84
N GLU A 152 -8.26 -15.29 16.55
CA GLU A 152 -7.95 -15.94 15.27
C GLU A 152 -9.19 -16.02 14.37
N VAL A 153 -8.99 -15.79 13.08
CA VAL A 153 -10.04 -15.85 12.06
C VAL A 153 -9.55 -16.72 10.91
N LEU A 154 -10.26 -17.82 10.65
CA LEU A 154 -10.01 -18.69 9.51
C LEU A 154 -10.73 -18.13 8.28
N ILE A 155 -10.00 -17.99 7.19
CA ILE A 155 -10.49 -17.50 5.90
C ILE A 155 -10.33 -18.62 4.87
N LYS A 156 -11.39 -18.95 4.15
CA LYS A 156 -11.40 -19.95 3.09
C LYS A 156 -11.74 -19.27 1.77
N ILE A 157 -10.83 -19.32 0.82
CA ILE A 157 -11.01 -18.74 -0.50
C ILE A 157 -11.51 -19.80 -1.47
N ASN A 158 -12.58 -19.45 -2.18
CA ASN A 158 -13.19 -20.27 -3.23
C ASN A 158 -13.14 -19.53 -4.56
N ASP A 159 -13.22 -20.27 -5.66
CA ASP A 159 -13.34 -19.72 -7.00
C ASP A 159 -14.77 -19.29 -7.35
N PHE A 160 -14.99 -18.78 -8.57
CA PHE A 160 -16.34 -18.36 -9.00
C PHE A 160 -17.35 -19.51 -9.13
N ASN A 161 -16.87 -20.75 -9.21
CA ASN A 161 -17.71 -21.95 -9.22
C ASN A 161 -17.95 -22.49 -7.79
N GLY A 162 -17.48 -21.78 -6.75
CA GLY A 162 -17.60 -22.20 -5.36
C GLY A 162 -16.67 -23.34 -4.96
N ARG A 163 -15.68 -23.69 -5.80
CA ARG A 163 -14.71 -24.73 -5.47
C ARG A 163 -13.60 -24.14 -4.59
N PRO A 164 -13.14 -24.85 -3.55
CA PRO A 164 -12.01 -24.38 -2.75
C PRO A 164 -10.75 -24.17 -3.59
N LYS A 165 -10.09 -23.04 -3.39
CA LYS A 165 -8.75 -22.81 -3.94
C LYS A 165 -7.79 -23.86 -3.38
N LYS A 166 -6.76 -24.19 -4.16
CA LYS A 166 -5.72 -25.17 -3.79
C LYS A 166 -4.35 -24.53 -3.57
N SER A 167 -4.26 -23.22 -3.78
CA SER A 167 -3.05 -22.42 -3.71
C SER A 167 -3.36 -21.15 -2.93
N GLY A 168 -2.32 -20.60 -2.30
CA GLY A 168 -2.38 -19.29 -1.66
C GLY A 168 -2.06 -18.13 -2.62
N GLY A 169 -1.43 -17.09 -2.07
CA GLY A 169 -0.90 -15.94 -2.81
C GLY A 169 -1.90 -14.81 -3.06
N ASP A 170 -3.13 -14.91 -2.55
CA ASP A 170 -4.13 -13.84 -2.63
C ASP A 170 -3.76 -12.67 -1.70
N VAL A 171 -4.07 -11.44 -2.12
CA VAL A 171 -3.93 -10.28 -1.24
C VAL A 171 -5.20 -10.16 -0.41
N VAL A 172 -5.14 -10.59 0.85
CA VAL A 172 -6.26 -10.54 1.79
C VAL A 172 -5.98 -9.53 2.90
N PHE A 173 -6.88 -8.57 3.07
CA PHE A 173 -6.84 -7.62 4.18
C PHE A 173 -7.87 -8.02 5.23
N ALA A 174 -7.45 -8.10 6.48
CA ALA A 174 -8.32 -8.40 7.60
C ALA A 174 -8.20 -7.28 8.63
N ARG A 175 -9.33 -6.72 9.06
CA ARG A 175 -9.37 -5.70 10.11
C ARG A 175 -10.39 -6.08 11.18
N LEU A 176 -10.06 -5.73 12.42
CA LEU A 176 -10.98 -5.75 13.55
C LEU A 176 -11.25 -4.30 13.93
N HIS A 177 -12.51 -3.87 13.98
CA HIS A 177 -12.82 -2.46 14.25
C HIS A 177 -14.14 -2.26 14.98
N ASN A 178 -14.27 -1.09 15.59
CA ASN A 178 -15.53 -0.58 16.13
C ASN A 178 -15.68 0.89 15.70
N PRO A 179 -16.53 1.17 14.70
CA PRO A 179 -16.73 2.54 14.20
C PRO A 179 -17.25 3.51 15.26
N THR A 180 -18.01 3.02 16.25
CA THR A 180 -18.67 3.84 17.28
C THR A 180 -17.67 4.53 18.20
N VAL A 181 -16.55 3.84 18.50
CA VAL A 181 -15.49 4.34 19.37
C VAL A 181 -14.20 4.64 18.59
N HIS A 182 -14.27 4.65 17.26
CA HIS A 182 -13.13 4.86 16.37
C HIS A 182 -11.90 3.97 16.67
N ALA A 183 -12.15 2.74 17.16
CA ALA A 183 -11.11 1.76 17.42
C ALA A 183 -10.93 0.84 16.21
N GLY A 184 -9.69 0.44 15.93
CA GLY A 184 -9.40 -0.52 14.90
C GLY A 184 -7.98 -1.07 14.98
N VAL A 185 -7.80 -2.31 14.55
CA VAL A 185 -6.52 -2.98 14.43
C VAL A 185 -6.48 -3.78 13.14
N VAL A 186 -5.32 -3.77 12.48
CA VAL A 186 -5.05 -4.57 11.28
C VAL A 186 -4.59 -5.96 11.73
N GLY A 187 -5.17 -7.00 11.14
CA GLY A 187 -4.80 -8.38 11.44
C GLY A 187 -3.53 -8.79 10.72
N LYS A 188 -2.72 -9.62 11.38
CA LYS A 188 -1.62 -10.31 10.73
C LYS A 188 -2.17 -11.52 10.00
N VAL A 189 -2.05 -11.55 8.67
CA VAL A 189 -2.58 -12.63 7.82
C VAL A 189 -1.47 -13.62 7.50
N PHE A 190 -1.75 -14.89 7.71
CA PHE A 190 -0.89 -16.02 7.39
C PHE A 190 -1.53 -16.84 6.27
N ASP A 191 -0.79 -17.04 5.18
CA ASP A 191 -1.19 -17.89 4.06
C ASP A 191 -0.79 -19.34 4.35
N HIS A 192 -1.75 -20.26 4.29
CA HIS A 192 -1.50 -21.69 4.48
C HIS A 192 -1.12 -22.42 3.18
N HIS A 193 -0.99 -21.67 2.08
CA HIS A 193 -0.62 -22.12 0.73
C HIS A 193 -1.56 -23.15 0.11
N ASN A 194 -2.77 -23.29 0.65
CA ASN A 194 -3.75 -24.29 0.24
C ASN A 194 -5.14 -23.69 -0.04
N GLY A 195 -5.21 -22.37 -0.26
CA GLY A 195 -6.46 -21.63 -0.45
C GLY A 195 -7.14 -21.19 0.85
N SER A 196 -6.52 -21.42 2.00
CA SER A 196 -6.96 -20.89 3.29
C SER A 196 -5.92 -19.98 3.92
N TYR A 197 -6.38 -19.08 4.79
CA TYR A 197 -5.58 -18.10 5.51
C TYR A 197 -6.04 -18.00 6.96
N THR A 198 -5.15 -17.62 7.87
CA THR A 198 -5.51 -17.23 9.24
C THR A 198 -5.16 -15.76 9.45
N ALA A 199 -6.13 -14.97 9.91
CA ALA A 199 -5.87 -13.62 10.39
C ALA A 199 -5.86 -13.60 11.93
N VAL A 200 -4.81 -13.03 12.52
CA VAL A 200 -4.64 -12.91 13.98
C VAL A 200 -4.73 -11.43 14.38
N PHE A 201 -5.55 -11.15 15.39
CA PHE A 201 -5.77 -9.80 15.93
C PHE A 201 -5.47 -9.75 17.42
N PRO A 202 -4.65 -8.80 17.91
CA PRO A 202 -4.62 -8.51 19.33
C PRO A 202 -5.88 -7.76 19.76
N LEU A 203 -6.49 -8.15 20.88
CA LEU A 203 -7.66 -7.47 21.42
C LEU A 203 -7.25 -6.30 22.32
N LEU A 204 -7.39 -5.08 21.82
CA LEU A 204 -6.80 -3.87 22.43
C LEU A 204 -7.80 -2.99 23.20
N TRP A 205 -9.12 -3.25 23.11
CA TRP A 205 -10.14 -2.44 23.75
C TRP A 205 -11.32 -3.27 24.27
N GLU A 206 -12.04 -2.73 25.25
CA GLU A 206 -13.26 -3.31 25.79
C GLU A 206 -14.49 -2.97 24.94
N GLY A 207 -15.45 -3.88 24.88
CA GLY A 207 -16.72 -3.70 24.18
C GLY A 207 -16.79 -4.45 22.85
N SER A 208 -17.69 -4.01 21.97
CA SER A 208 -17.92 -4.71 20.70
C SER A 208 -16.75 -4.50 19.72
N ALA A 209 -16.46 -5.54 18.96
CA ALA A 209 -15.54 -5.47 17.83
C ALA A 209 -16.09 -6.28 16.65
N GLN A 210 -15.90 -5.77 15.44
CA GLN A 210 -16.37 -6.39 14.19
C GLN A 210 -15.17 -6.76 13.32
N VAL A 211 -15.13 -8.02 12.89
CA VAL A 211 -14.18 -8.51 11.89
C VAL A 211 -14.71 -8.15 10.50
N GLU A 212 -13.81 -7.65 9.66
CA GLU A 212 -14.04 -7.45 8.24
C GLU A 212 -12.84 -8.00 7.45
N VAL A 213 -13.15 -8.80 6.44
CA VAL A 213 -12.16 -9.40 5.54
C VAL A 213 -12.45 -8.92 4.12
N THR A 214 -11.41 -8.49 3.43
CA THR A 214 -11.45 -7.99 2.05
C THR A 214 -10.45 -8.77 1.20
N LEU A 215 -10.93 -9.38 0.12
CA LEU A 215 -10.09 -9.87 -0.97
C LEU A 215 -9.71 -8.67 -1.84
N VAL A 216 -8.45 -8.24 -1.77
CA VAL A 216 -7.94 -7.09 -2.54
C VAL A 216 -7.61 -7.52 -3.96
N HIS A 217 -6.81 -8.59 -4.11
CA HIS A 217 -6.41 -9.17 -5.38
C HIS A 217 -6.42 -10.70 -5.27
N SER A 218 -6.85 -11.40 -6.32
CA SER A 218 -6.65 -12.85 -6.41
C SER A 218 -5.16 -13.16 -6.64
N SER A 219 -4.74 -14.38 -6.32
CA SER A 219 -3.37 -14.82 -6.55
C SER A 219 -2.97 -14.78 -8.04
N GLU A 220 -3.91 -15.02 -8.97
CA GLU A 220 -3.68 -14.83 -10.41
C GLU A 220 -3.46 -13.35 -10.77
N ALA A 221 -4.21 -12.44 -10.13
CA ALA A 221 -4.03 -11.01 -10.32
C ALA A 221 -2.65 -10.56 -9.82
N VAL A 222 -2.15 -11.14 -8.72
CA VAL A 222 -0.79 -10.89 -8.23
C VAL A 222 0.26 -11.37 -9.23
N THR A 223 0.12 -12.57 -9.80
CA THR A 223 1.04 -13.06 -10.86
C THR A 223 1.13 -12.07 -12.02
N VAL A 224 -0.01 -11.54 -12.47
CA VAL A 224 -0.04 -10.53 -13.54
C VAL A 224 0.61 -9.22 -13.10
N LEU A 225 0.33 -8.75 -11.88
CA LEU A 225 0.92 -7.51 -11.37
C LEU A 225 2.45 -7.60 -11.25
N ASP A 226 2.97 -8.74 -10.78
CA ASP A 226 4.41 -8.98 -10.69
C ASP A 226 5.07 -8.95 -12.07
N ARG A 227 4.54 -9.72 -13.04
CA ARG A 227 5.03 -9.71 -14.43
C ARG A 227 5.03 -8.29 -15.01
N VAL A 228 3.90 -7.59 -14.90
CA VAL A 228 3.75 -6.24 -15.48
C VAL A 228 4.67 -5.22 -14.78
N ASN A 229 4.94 -5.35 -13.48
CA ASN A 229 5.91 -4.51 -12.79
C ASN A 229 7.33 -4.70 -13.32
N GLN A 230 7.69 -5.94 -13.68
CA GLN A 230 9.01 -6.28 -14.21
C GLN A 230 9.16 -5.89 -15.69
N GLU A 231 8.15 -6.17 -16.51
CA GLU A 231 8.15 -5.91 -17.96
C GLU A 231 7.97 -4.41 -18.28
N GLU A 232 7.14 -3.71 -17.50
CA GLU A 232 6.71 -2.33 -17.79
C GLU A 232 6.93 -1.37 -16.60
N PRO A 233 8.16 -1.21 -16.08
CA PRO A 233 8.44 -0.31 -14.96
C PRO A 233 8.08 1.16 -15.26
N GLY A 234 8.09 1.54 -16.55
CA GLY A 234 7.75 2.88 -17.03
C GLY A 234 6.25 3.20 -17.03
N ARG A 235 5.38 2.25 -16.68
CA ARG A 235 3.92 2.38 -16.70
C ARG A 235 3.38 3.42 -15.69
N ILE A 236 4.13 3.63 -14.61
CA ILE A 236 3.92 4.76 -13.69
C ILE A 236 4.78 5.91 -14.22
N PHE A 237 4.15 6.99 -14.64
CA PHE A 237 4.88 8.10 -15.25
C PHE A 237 4.62 9.42 -14.53
N PHE A 238 5.70 10.17 -14.45
CA PHE A 238 5.71 11.50 -13.87
C PHE A 238 5.97 12.49 -14.99
N GLN A 239 5.62 13.76 -14.79
CA GLN A 239 5.82 14.80 -15.78
C GLN A 239 6.49 16.00 -15.12
N SER A 240 7.46 16.59 -15.81
CA SER A 240 8.01 17.90 -15.44
C SER A 240 7.51 18.96 -16.40
N LEU A 241 7.27 20.16 -15.86
CA LEU A 241 6.94 21.35 -16.62
C LEU A 241 8.19 22.23 -16.77
N PHE A 242 8.40 22.75 -17.97
CA PHE A 242 9.50 23.63 -18.33
C PHE A 242 8.92 24.95 -18.82
N HIS A 243 9.48 26.07 -18.37
CA HIS A 243 8.96 27.39 -18.68
C HIS A 243 10.07 28.41 -18.94
N SER A 244 9.98 29.14 -20.05
CA SER A 244 10.85 30.27 -20.36
C SER A 244 10.10 31.30 -21.21
N GLY A 245 10.00 32.53 -20.71
CA GLY A 245 9.23 33.59 -21.38
C GLY A 245 7.76 33.18 -21.57
N SER A 246 7.30 33.14 -22.81
CA SER A 246 5.95 32.70 -23.19
C SER A 246 5.83 31.22 -23.54
N VAL A 247 6.94 30.46 -23.48
CA VAL A 247 6.98 29.05 -23.89
C VAL A 247 6.87 28.16 -22.67
N THR A 248 5.94 27.21 -22.72
CA THR A 248 5.77 26.16 -21.72
C THR A 248 5.74 24.80 -22.40
N GLU A 249 6.57 23.87 -21.93
CA GLU A 249 6.63 22.50 -22.43
C GLU A 249 6.57 21.51 -21.27
N ALA A 250 5.97 20.34 -21.49
CA ALA A 250 5.89 19.30 -20.48
C ALA A 250 6.44 17.99 -21.04
N THR A 251 7.30 17.32 -20.28
CA THR A 251 7.92 16.06 -20.71
C THR A 251 7.84 15.00 -19.63
N ASN A 252 7.77 13.74 -20.07
CA ASN A 252 7.71 12.60 -19.16
C ASN A 252 9.06 12.39 -18.49
N CYS A 253 8.97 11.95 -17.23
CA CYS A 253 10.09 11.70 -16.35
C CYS A 253 9.93 10.35 -15.68
N ASN A 254 11.05 9.68 -15.45
CA ASN A 254 11.10 8.44 -14.70
C ASN A 254 12.52 8.15 -14.21
N VAL A 255 12.67 7.14 -13.35
CA VAL A 255 13.97 6.62 -12.90
C VAL A 255 14.77 5.99 -14.04
N CYS A 256 14.08 5.49 -15.08
CA CYS A 256 14.69 4.94 -16.29
C CYS A 256 13.83 5.29 -17.51
N LEU A 257 14.44 5.92 -18.52
CA LEU A 257 13.76 6.34 -19.75
C LEU A 257 14.47 5.78 -20.98
N LYS A 258 13.70 5.27 -21.94
CA LYS A 258 14.19 4.73 -23.22
C LYS A 258 14.59 5.85 -24.18
N ALA A 259 15.77 6.44 -23.95
CA ALA A 259 16.39 7.42 -24.86
C ALA A 259 17.91 7.55 -24.62
N PRO A 260 18.66 8.01 -25.65
CA PRO A 260 20.06 8.41 -25.49
C PRO A 260 20.23 9.57 -24.48
N PRO A 261 21.36 9.66 -23.74
CA PRO A 261 21.61 10.70 -22.75
C PRO A 261 21.44 12.13 -23.25
N GLU A 262 21.78 12.41 -24.51
CA GLU A 262 21.65 13.74 -25.13
C GLU A 262 20.19 14.20 -25.31
N GLN A 263 19.24 13.27 -25.29
CA GLN A 263 17.80 13.53 -25.36
C GLN A 263 17.15 13.56 -23.97
N LEU A 264 17.94 13.45 -22.91
CA LEU A 264 17.47 13.42 -21.53
C LEU A 264 18.01 14.61 -20.74
N CYS A 265 17.18 15.12 -19.85
CA CYS A 265 17.58 15.96 -18.75
C CYS A 265 17.90 15.07 -17.54
N ASN A 266 19.12 15.17 -17.03
CA ASN A 266 19.55 14.45 -15.83
C ASN A 266 19.33 15.31 -14.59
N PHE A 267 18.44 14.86 -13.70
CA PHE A 267 18.11 15.47 -12.42
C PHE A 267 18.42 14.54 -11.25
N THR A 268 19.39 13.64 -11.43
CA THR A 268 19.90 12.77 -10.37
C THR A 268 20.26 13.61 -9.14
N ASP A 269 19.76 13.21 -7.98
CA ASP A 269 20.03 13.93 -6.73
C ASP A 269 21.53 13.83 -6.42
N THR A 270 22.18 14.98 -6.22
CA THR A 270 23.63 15.06 -6.05
C THR A 270 24.10 14.50 -4.70
N ARG A 271 23.21 14.45 -3.70
CA ARG A 271 23.50 13.98 -2.35
C ARG A 271 23.20 12.49 -2.20
N THR A 272 22.03 12.02 -2.67
CA THR A 272 21.61 10.62 -2.53
C THR A 272 22.03 9.75 -3.71
N ARG A 273 22.44 10.36 -4.84
CA ARG A 273 22.70 9.69 -6.12
C ARG A 273 21.47 8.98 -6.70
N GLU A 274 20.27 9.30 -6.22
CA GLU A 274 19.03 8.71 -6.72
C GLU A 274 18.77 9.18 -8.16
N PRO A 275 18.71 8.25 -9.13
CA PRO A 275 18.57 8.60 -10.54
C PRO A 275 17.20 9.20 -10.83
N TRP A 276 17.19 10.32 -11.55
CA TRP A 276 15.95 10.92 -12.02
C TRP A 276 16.16 11.58 -13.38
N PHE A 277 15.37 11.16 -14.37
CA PHE A 277 15.50 11.64 -15.74
C PHE A 277 14.18 12.15 -16.28
N CYS A 278 14.25 13.13 -17.17
CA CYS A 278 13.12 13.59 -17.99
C CYS A 278 13.53 13.62 -19.45
N TYR A 279 12.60 13.39 -20.37
CA TYR A 279 12.86 13.71 -21.78
C TYR A 279 13.14 15.21 -21.92
N LYS A 280 14.11 15.56 -22.76
CA LYS A 280 14.43 16.96 -23.04
C LYS A 280 13.26 17.62 -23.80
N PRO A 281 12.79 18.80 -23.36
CA PRO A 281 11.76 19.54 -24.10
C PRO A 281 12.29 19.96 -25.48
N LYS A 282 11.40 20.20 -26.45
CA LYS A 282 11.78 20.37 -27.86
C LYS A 282 12.52 21.68 -28.09
N THR A 283 12.10 22.74 -27.40
CA THR A 283 12.64 24.10 -27.58
C THR A 283 13.34 24.61 -26.32
N LEU A 284 12.86 24.20 -25.15
CA LEU A 284 13.43 24.62 -23.88
C LEU A 284 14.66 23.80 -23.50
N LYS A 285 15.45 24.37 -22.59
CA LYS A 285 16.58 23.68 -21.93
C LYS A 285 16.16 23.06 -20.61
N CYS A 286 16.93 22.08 -20.14
CA CYS A 286 16.68 21.37 -18.88
C CYS A 286 16.61 22.28 -17.64
N GLU A 287 17.37 23.38 -17.64
CA GLU A 287 17.38 24.39 -16.57
C GLU A 287 16.05 25.13 -16.40
N HIS A 288 15.18 25.12 -17.41
CA HIS A 288 13.87 25.76 -17.35
C HIS A 288 12.82 24.93 -16.58
N ARG A 289 13.20 23.81 -15.96
CA ARG A 289 12.29 22.98 -15.17
C ARG A 289 11.77 23.77 -13.97
N ILE A 290 10.44 23.87 -13.86
CA ILE A 290 9.78 24.61 -12.77
C ILE A 290 9.01 23.70 -11.82
N THR A 291 8.45 22.60 -12.31
CA THR A 291 7.65 21.69 -11.48
C THR A 291 7.85 20.24 -11.91
N HIS A 292 7.44 19.35 -11.02
CA HIS A 292 7.45 17.92 -11.22
C HIS A 292 6.30 17.28 -10.44
N ALA A 293 5.53 16.43 -11.08
CA ALA A 293 4.40 15.77 -10.44
C ALA A 293 4.14 14.38 -11.01
N PHE A 294 3.52 13.54 -10.18
CA PHE A 294 2.85 12.35 -10.65
C PHE A 294 1.79 12.74 -11.70
N LYS A 295 1.83 12.09 -12.87
CA LYS A 295 0.90 12.41 -13.96
C LYS A 295 -0.11 11.29 -14.19
N GLY A 296 0.29 10.04 -13.99
CA GLY A 296 -0.64 8.94 -14.12
C GLY A 296 0.02 7.58 -14.15
N TYR A 297 -0.82 6.62 -14.46
CA TYR A 297 -0.48 5.21 -14.54
C TYR A 297 -1.21 4.62 -15.75
N VAL A 298 -0.47 3.91 -16.59
CA VAL A 298 -1.03 3.14 -17.69
C VAL A 298 -1.14 1.69 -17.23
N PRO A 299 -2.34 1.11 -17.10
CA PRO A 299 -2.45 -0.33 -16.88
C PRO A 299 -1.87 -1.06 -18.10
N GLN A 300 -0.93 -1.98 -17.88
CA GLN A 300 -0.36 -2.84 -18.92
C GLN A 300 -0.76 -4.34 -18.84
N PRO A 301 -1.88 -4.77 -18.20
CA PRO A 301 -2.37 -6.13 -18.41
C PRO A 301 -3.03 -6.25 -19.79
N THR A 302 -3.03 -7.45 -20.37
CA THR A 302 -3.83 -7.75 -21.57
C THR A 302 -5.32 -7.53 -21.32
N ALA A 303 -6.12 -7.36 -22.37
CA ALA A 303 -7.58 -7.17 -22.24
C ALA A 303 -8.27 -8.32 -21.46
N LYS A 304 -7.69 -9.51 -21.48
CA LYS A 304 -8.19 -10.66 -20.73
C LYS A 304 -7.79 -10.61 -19.26
N GLU A 305 -6.52 -10.31 -18.98
CA GLU A 305 -6.01 -10.13 -17.62
C GLU A 305 -6.64 -8.94 -16.90
N ALA A 306 -7.05 -7.90 -17.64
CA ALA A 306 -7.80 -6.78 -17.09
C ALA A 306 -9.08 -7.22 -16.34
N LYS A 307 -9.65 -8.38 -16.70
CA LYS A 307 -10.80 -8.97 -16.00
C LYS A 307 -10.49 -9.38 -14.56
N LEU A 308 -9.23 -9.52 -14.16
CA LEU A 308 -8.81 -9.78 -12.78
C LEU A 308 -8.93 -8.55 -11.86
N PHE A 309 -9.18 -7.36 -12.43
CA PHE A 309 -9.18 -6.08 -11.73
C PHE A 309 -10.53 -5.35 -11.81
N GLN A 310 -11.63 -6.10 -11.80
CA GLN A 310 -12.99 -5.55 -11.91
C GLN A 310 -13.52 -5.07 -10.56
N SER A 311 -13.76 -3.76 -10.45
CA SER A 311 -14.36 -3.14 -9.26
C SER A 311 -15.74 -3.73 -8.96
N GLY A 312 -15.99 -4.07 -7.69
CA GLY A 312 -17.25 -4.66 -7.24
C GLY A 312 -17.44 -6.13 -7.63
N VAL A 313 -16.47 -6.75 -8.31
CA VAL A 313 -16.51 -8.17 -8.71
C VAL A 313 -15.39 -8.96 -8.04
N ASN A 314 -14.13 -8.58 -8.29
CA ASN A 314 -12.95 -9.29 -7.77
C ASN A 314 -11.80 -8.37 -7.32
N LEU A 315 -11.94 -7.06 -7.52
CA LEU A 315 -11.02 -6.06 -6.98
C LEU A 315 -11.59 -5.45 -5.70
N LYS A 316 -10.87 -5.62 -4.58
CA LYS A 316 -11.20 -5.02 -3.28
C LYS A 316 -12.64 -5.31 -2.85
N THR A 317 -12.96 -6.60 -2.78
CA THR A 317 -14.30 -7.10 -2.48
C THR A 317 -14.36 -7.73 -1.09
N SER A 318 -15.46 -7.51 -0.37
CA SER A 318 -15.63 -8.04 0.99
C SER A 318 -15.99 -9.53 0.96
N ILE A 319 -15.33 -10.31 1.81
CA ILE A 319 -15.65 -11.72 2.07
C ILE A 319 -16.70 -11.76 3.18
N GLN A 320 -17.73 -12.58 3.01
CA GLN A 320 -18.80 -12.72 4.01
C GLN A 320 -18.39 -13.66 5.14
N SER A 321 -18.95 -13.45 6.33
CA SER A 321 -18.75 -14.39 7.43
C SER A 321 -19.72 -15.57 7.36
N SER A 322 -19.27 -16.77 7.69
CA SER A 322 -20.15 -17.93 7.86
C SER A 322 -20.95 -17.89 9.17
N GLU A 323 -20.45 -17.14 10.14
CA GLU A 323 -20.93 -17.06 11.53
C GLU A 323 -21.02 -15.58 11.97
N PRO A 324 -21.43 -15.25 13.22
CA PRO A 324 -21.39 -13.87 13.68
C PRO A 324 -19.98 -13.28 13.58
N SER A 325 -19.83 -12.21 12.79
CA SER A 325 -18.55 -11.51 12.61
C SER A 325 -18.23 -10.51 13.74
N ARG A 326 -19.02 -10.51 14.81
CA ARG A 326 -18.92 -9.58 15.94
C ARG A 326 -18.64 -10.33 17.23
N ILE A 327 -17.72 -9.79 18.02
CA ILE A 327 -17.39 -10.29 19.36
C ILE A 327 -17.61 -9.19 20.40
N SER A 328 -17.69 -9.60 21.67
CA SER A 328 -17.64 -8.72 22.83
C SER A 328 -16.36 -8.99 23.60
N ILE A 329 -15.59 -7.94 23.86
CA ILE A 329 -14.31 -7.99 24.56
C ILE A 329 -14.51 -7.46 25.97
N LEU A 330 -14.22 -8.30 26.96
CA LEU A 330 -14.33 -7.98 28.38
C LEU A 330 -13.04 -7.32 28.91
N PRO A 331 -13.09 -6.66 30.08
CA PRO A 331 -11.91 -6.09 30.72
C PRO A 331 -10.80 -7.13 30.91
N LYS A 332 -9.55 -6.67 30.94
CA LYS A 332 -8.40 -7.56 31.19
C LYS A 332 -8.59 -8.34 32.49
N LEU A 333 -8.38 -9.66 32.45
CA LEU A 333 -8.42 -10.49 33.66
C LEU A 333 -7.37 -9.99 34.65
N LYS A 334 -7.80 -9.71 35.89
CA LYS A 334 -6.88 -9.45 36.99
C LYS A 334 -6.17 -10.76 37.30
N VAL A 335 -4.85 -10.81 37.10
CA VAL A 335 -4.03 -11.89 37.67
C VAL A 335 -4.21 -11.81 39.17
N LEU A 336 -4.85 -12.83 39.77
CA LEU A 336 -4.89 -12.94 41.22
C LEU A 336 -3.45 -13.24 41.64
N ASN A 337 -2.77 -12.25 42.24
CA ASN A 337 -1.46 -12.47 42.82
C ASN A 337 -1.53 -13.73 43.70
N GLU A 338 -0.68 -14.72 43.42
CA GLU A 338 -0.45 -15.83 44.33
C GLU A 338 -0.18 -15.24 45.72
N THR A 339 -1.11 -15.50 46.65
CA THR A 339 -0.88 -15.32 48.07
C THR A 339 0.34 -16.15 48.42
N VAL A 340 1.50 -15.49 48.55
CA VAL A 340 2.66 -16.05 49.24
C VAL A 340 2.15 -16.47 50.63
N PRO A 341 2.24 -17.76 51.00
CA PRO A 341 1.93 -18.16 52.36
C PRO A 341 2.96 -17.48 53.26
N VAL A 342 2.48 -16.54 54.09
CA VAL A 342 3.22 -16.09 55.26
C VAL A 342 3.28 -17.28 56.20
N ASN A 343 4.34 -18.09 56.09
CA ASN A 343 4.62 -19.07 57.13
C ASN A 343 5.04 -18.32 58.39
N MET A 344 4.21 -18.56 59.39
CA MET A 344 4.22 -18.06 60.76
C MET A 344 5.39 -18.69 61.53
N SER A 345 6.13 -17.82 62.23
CA SER A 345 6.99 -18.03 63.42
C SER A 345 7.56 -19.42 63.71
#